data_AF-A0A9R1EB74-F1
#
_entry.id   AF-A0A9R1EB74-F1
#
_cell.length_a   1.000
_cell.length_b   1.000
_cell.length_c   1.000
_cell.angle_alpha   90.00
_cell.angle_beta   90.00
_cell.angle_gamma   90.00
#
_symmetry.space_group_name_H-M   'P 1'
#
loop_
_entity.id
_entity.type
_entity.pdbx_description
1 polymer ?
#
loop_
_entity_poly.entity_id
_entity_poly.type
_entity_poly.pdbx_seq_one_letter_code
_entity_poly.pdbx_strand_id
1 'polypeptide(L)'
;ILIGLSSQICKVNPKDFTRELDNGQIKQRFLKRLIDTLNENMKPSTHCPGIRRVIVEQIIHLMECNSSYADCLSEFRMTEALSMVEQTLSEAEDYRLFLGDEGFMKYNVPLSNFVAIAKKMYALRCVMAQAQENRD
;
A
#
# COMPACT_ATOMS: atom_id res chain seq x y z
N ILE A 1 -13.86 -1.30 6.31
CA ILE A 1 -13.60 -1.85 4.97
C ILE A 1 -12.95 -3.21 5.17
N LEU A 2 -13.42 -4.25 4.48
CA LEU A 2 -12.73 -5.54 4.44
C LEU A 2 -11.50 -5.37 3.52
N ILE A 3 -10.42 -4.78 4.05
CA ILE A 3 -9.24 -4.35 3.28
C ILE A 3 -8.64 -5.53 2.49
N GLY A 4 -8.62 -6.74 3.07
CA GLY A 4 -8.21 -7.96 2.38
C GLY A 4 -8.99 -8.22 1.09
N LEU A 5 -10.32 -8.19 1.14
CA LEU A 5 -11.17 -8.38 -0.04
C LEU A 5 -10.99 -7.25 -1.05
N SER A 6 -10.93 -6.00 -0.57
CA SER A 6 -10.69 -4.85 -1.43
C SER A 6 -9.39 -4.95 -2.20
N SER A 7 -8.31 -5.38 -1.54
CA SER A 7 -7.00 -5.59 -2.15
C SER A 7 -7.04 -6.68 -3.22
N GLN A 8 -7.74 -7.80 -2.95
CA GLN A 8 -7.91 -8.85 -3.96
C GLN A 8 -8.69 -8.37 -5.18
N ILE A 9 -9.78 -7.62 -5.00
CA ILE A 9 -10.55 -7.05 -6.12
C ILE A 9 -9.67 -6.08 -6.93
N CYS A 10 -8.94 -5.19 -6.26
CA CYS A 10 -8.03 -4.25 -6.89
C CYS A 10 -6.92 -4.96 -7.68
N LYS A 11 -6.40 -6.08 -7.17
CA LYS A 11 -5.38 -6.89 -7.84
C LYS A 11 -5.92 -7.59 -9.08
N VAL A 12 -7.12 -8.18 -9.01
CA VAL A 12 -7.72 -8.93 -10.12
C VAL A 12 -8.23 -8.00 -11.22
N ASN A 13 -8.77 -6.84 -10.85
CA ASN A 13 -9.36 -5.89 -11.80
C ASN A 13 -9.03 -4.43 -11.43
N PRO A 14 -7.76 -4.00 -11.61
CA PRO A 14 -7.32 -2.68 -11.16
C PRO A 14 -8.00 -1.52 -11.91
N LYS A 15 -8.29 -1.69 -13.21
CA LYS A 15 -8.91 -0.64 -14.03
C LYS A 15 -10.35 -0.35 -13.63
N ASP A 16 -11.17 -1.39 -13.47
CA ASP A 16 -12.55 -1.17 -13.02
C ASP A 16 -12.57 -0.67 -11.58
N PHE A 17 -11.70 -1.21 -10.71
CA PHE A 17 -11.63 -0.78 -9.32
C PHE A 17 -11.31 0.71 -9.18
N THR A 18 -10.27 1.20 -9.86
CA THR A 18 -9.90 2.62 -9.86
C THR A 18 -10.98 3.50 -10.48
N ARG A 19 -11.59 3.07 -11.60
CA ARG A 19 -12.73 3.80 -12.20
C ARG A 19 -13.88 3.98 -11.20
N GLU A 20 -14.26 2.94 -10.46
CA GLU A 20 -15.34 3.04 -9.48
C GLU A 20 -14.95 3.94 -8.29
N LEU A 21 -13.69 3.94 -7.86
CA LEU A 21 -13.20 4.87 -6.83
C LEU A 21 -13.28 6.34 -7.28
N ASP A 22 -12.90 6.61 -8.53
CA ASP A 22 -12.88 7.93 -9.12
C ASP A 22 -14.30 8.44 -9.40
N ASN A 23 -15.12 7.65 -10.09
CA ASN A 23 -16.51 7.99 -10.42
C ASN A 23 -17.39 8.12 -9.19
N GLY A 24 -17.18 7.26 -8.19
CA GLY A 24 -17.91 7.32 -6.92
C GLY A 24 -17.51 8.48 -6.02
N GLN A 25 -16.49 9.28 -6.40
CA GLN A 25 -15.92 10.36 -5.58
C GLN A 25 -15.50 9.90 -4.17
N ILE A 26 -15.19 8.61 -4.01
CA ILE A 26 -14.78 8.02 -2.74
C ILE A 26 -13.26 7.86 -2.61
N LYS A 27 -12.50 8.09 -3.69
CA LYS A 27 -11.03 7.97 -3.72
C LYS A 27 -10.35 8.55 -2.49
N GLN A 28 -10.58 9.82 -2.17
CA GLN A 28 -9.91 10.49 -1.05
C GLN A 28 -10.22 9.83 0.30
N ARG A 29 -11.50 9.52 0.55
CA ARG A 29 -11.93 8.83 1.78
C ARG A 29 -11.34 7.42 1.87
N PHE A 30 -11.28 6.71 0.75
CA PHE A 30 -10.74 5.37 0.66
C PHE A 30 -9.24 5.35 0.96
N LEU A 31 -8.47 6.22 0.30
CA LEU A 31 -7.02 6.34 0.52
C LEU A 31 -6.71 6.76 1.95
N LYS A 32 -7.41 7.77 2.48
CA LYS A 32 -7.25 8.17 3.88
C LYS A 32 -7.49 6.98 4.82
N ARG A 33 -8.53 6.17 4.58
CA ARG A 33 -8.81 5.00 5.41
C ARG A 33 -7.72 3.94 5.34
N LEU A 34 -7.11 3.71 4.17
CA LEU A 34 -5.97 2.81 4.04
C LEU A 34 -4.78 3.31 4.89
N ILE A 35 -4.46 4.59 4.81
CA ILE A 35 -3.35 5.18 5.57
C ILE A 35 -3.63 5.21 7.08
N ASP A 36 -4.84 5.59 7.49
CA ASP A 36 -5.25 5.55 8.89
C ASP A 36 -5.09 4.13 9.45
N THR A 37 -5.55 3.10 8.71
CA THR A 37 -5.38 1.71 9.15
C THR A 37 -3.92 1.25 9.13
N LEU A 38 -3.09 1.72 8.20
CA LEU A 38 -1.66 1.44 8.22
C LEU A 38 -1.00 2.03 9.48
N ASN A 39 -1.36 3.26 9.82
CA ASN A 39 -0.87 3.98 11.01
C ASN A 39 -1.31 3.32 12.32
N GLU A 40 -2.57 2.85 12.38
CA GLU A 40 -3.09 2.06 13.50
C GLU A 40 -2.32 0.74 13.71
N ASN A 41 -1.66 0.24 12.66
CA ASN A 41 -0.92 -1.03 12.67
C ASN A 41 0.60 -0.84 12.53
N MET A 42 1.17 0.31 12.93
CA MET A 42 2.62 0.55 12.83
C MET A 42 3.47 -0.44 13.61
N LYS A 43 2.95 -0.99 14.71
CA LYS A 43 3.55 -2.14 15.38
C LYS A 43 2.95 -3.43 14.81
N PRO A 44 3.77 -4.44 14.48
CA PRO A 44 3.25 -5.71 13.99
C PRO A 44 2.21 -6.26 14.95
N SER A 45 1.05 -6.63 14.42
CA SER A 45 0.00 -7.29 15.18
C SER A 45 0.15 -8.80 15.05
N THR A 46 0.00 -9.53 16.15
CA THR A 46 -0.10 -10.99 16.13
C THR A 46 -1.48 -11.47 15.68
N HIS A 47 -2.52 -10.66 15.87
CA HIS A 47 -3.89 -11.02 15.50
C HIS A 47 -4.15 -10.88 14.00
N CYS A 48 -3.57 -9.85 13.38
CA CYS A 48 -3.70 -9.57 11.95
C CYS A 48 -2.34 -9.26 11.30
N PRO A 49 -1.38 -10.22 11.26
CA PRO A 49 -0.02 -9.94 10.77
C PRO A 49 0.01 -9.41 9.33
N GLY A 50 -0.87 -9.90 8.47
CA GLY A 50 -0.89 -9.51 7.06
C GLY A 50 -1.46 -8.12 6.75
N ILE A 51 -2.02 -7.38 7.72
CA ILE A 51 -2.79 -6.16 7.40
C ILE A 51 -1.96 -5.08 6.72
N ARG A 52 -0.73 -4.84 7.18
CA ARG A 52 0.17 -3.85 6.57
C ARG A 52 0.57 -4.25 5.16
N ARG A 53 0.92 -5.53 4.97
CA ARG A 53 1.20 -6.09 3.63
C ARG A 53 0.06 -5.82 2.67
N VAL A 54 -1.18 -6.16 3.06
CA VAL A 54 -2.35 -6.00 2.19
C VAL A 54 -2.54 -4.53 1.79
N ILE A 55 -2.31 -3.59 2.71
CA ILE A 55 -2.41 -2.15 2.44
C ILE A 55 -1.30 -1.68 1.49
N VAL A 56 -0.04 -2.04 1.76
CA VAL A 56 1.09 -1.65 0.91
C VAL A 56 0.92 -2.22 -0.50
N GLU A 57 0.54 -3.49 -0.63
CA GLU A 57 0.22 -4.10 -1.93
C GLU A 57 -0.90 -3.35 -2.64
N GLN A 58 -2.01 -3.05 -1.95
CA GLN A 58 -3.13 -2.35 -2.58
C GLN A 58 -2.73 -0.96 -3.09
N ILE A 59 -1.91 -0.23 -2.32
CA ILE A 59 -1.42 1.09 -2.72
C ILE A 59 -0.52 1.01 -3.96
N ILE A 60 0.33 -0.02 -4.05
CA ILE A 60 1.14 -0.27 -5.25
C ILE A 60 0.24 -0.51 -6.46
N HIS A 61 -0.74 -1.42 -6.38
CA HIS A 61 -1.65 -1.70 -7.51
C HIS A 61 -2.42 -0.44 -7.96
N LEU A 62 -2.81 0.43 -7.02
CA LEU A 62 -3.45 1.71 -7.35
C LEU A 62 -2.51 2.65 -8.12
N MET A 63 -1.28 2.81 -7.64
CA MET A 63 -0.26 3.64 -8.29
C MET A 63 0.18 3.10 -9.65
N GLU A 64 0.25 1.77 -9.81
CA GLU A 64 0.54 1.12 -11.09
C GLU A 64 -0.58 1.34 -12.11
N CYS A 65 -1.84 1.35 -11.65
CA CYS A 65 -2.99 1.58 -12.53
C CYS A 65 -3.12 3.05 -12.93
N ASN A 66 -2.87 3.98 -12.01
CA ASN A 66 -2.91 5.42 -12.27
C ASN A 66 -1.95 6.16 -11.33
N SER A 67 -0.93 6.79 -11.90
CA SER A 67 0.11 7.48 -11.13
C SER A 67 -0.39 8.66 -10.30
N SER A 68 -1.55 9.25 -10.63
CA SER A 68 -2.15 10.33 -9.83
C SER A 68 -2.55 9.90 -8.41
N TYR A 69 -2.67 8.59 -8.14
CA TYR A 69 -2.87 8.10 -6.78
C TYR A 69 -1.67 8.42 -5.87
N ALA A 70 -0.46 8.51 -6.44
CA ALA A 70 0.72 8.94 -5.69
C ALA A 70 0.56 10.37 -5.14
N ASP A 71 -0.16 11.24 -5.87
CA ASP A 71 -0.43 12.63 -5.48
C ASP A 71 -1.28 12.65 -4.20
N CYS A 72 -2.44 12.00 -4.23
CA CYS A 72 -3.31 11.92 -3.05
C CYS A 72 -2.61 11.24 -1.87
N LEU A 73 -1.85 10.17 -2.10
CA LEU A 73 -1.15 9.46 -1.03
C LEU A 73 0.00 10.29 -0.41
N SER A 74 0.62 11.18 -1.19
CA SER A 74 1.62 12.10 -0.64
C SER A 74 1.01 13.12 0.33
N GLU A 75 -0.22 13.58 0.11
CA GLU A 75 -0.97 14.44 1.04
C GLU A 75 -1.20 13.72 2.39
N PHE A 76 -1.27 12.39 2.38
CA PHE A 76 -1.44 11.57 3.58
C PHE A 76 -0.12 11.09 4.21
N ARG A 77 1.03 11.65 3.83
CA ARG A 77 2.34 11.31 4.42
C ARG A 77 2.69 9.82 4.30
N MET A 78 2.33 9.21 3.17
CA MET A 78 2.54 7.78 2.92
C MET A 78 4.03 7.39 2.92
N THR A 79 4.94 8.27 2.49
CA THR A 79 6.39 8.00 2.49
C THR A 79 6.93 7.80 3.91
N GLU A 80 6.46 8.60 4.87
CA GLU A 80 6.79 8.43 6.28
C GLU A 80 6.17 7.15 6.85
N ALA A 81 4.91 6.87 6.51
CA ALA A 81 4.25 5.63 6.90
C ALA A 81 5.03 4.39 6.41
N LEU A 82 5.46 4.37 5.14
CA LEU A 82 6.30 3.32 4.56
C LEU A 82 7.64 3.16 5.29
N SER A 83 8.26 4.27 5.68
CA SER A 83 9.54 4.24 6.40
C SER A 83 9.38 3.67 7.82
N MET A 84 8.24 3.92 8.47
CA MET A 84 7.93 3.28 9.74
C MET A 84 7.70 1.77 9.58
N VAL A 85 6.98 1.33 8.53
CA VAL A 85 6.80 -0.09 8.23
C VAL A 85 8.15 -0.77 7.95
N GLU A 86 9.04 -0.13 7.21
CA GLU A 86 10.39 -0.62 6.94
C GLU A 86 11.20 -0.86 8.23
N GLN A 87 11.04 0.02 9.22
CA GLN A 87 11.74 -0.07 10.51
C GLN A 87 11.15 -1.12 11.45
N THR A 88 9.88 -1.49 11.27
CA THR A 88 9.13 -2.40 12.15
C THR A 88 8.66 -3.67 11.45
N LEU A 89 9.40 -4.13 10.43
CA LEU A 89 9.13 -5.38 9.72
C LEU A 89 9.08 -6.58 10.67
N SER A 90 8.17 -7.50 10.41
CA SER A 90 8.03 -8.76 11.13
C SER A 90 7.90 -9.93 10.16
N GLU A 91 8.54 -11.06 10.48
CA GLU A 91 8.43 -12.28 9.67
C GLU A 91 6.98 -12.80 9.59
N ALA A 92 6.15 -12.52 10.61
CA ALA A 92 4.74 -12.91 10.61
C ALA A 92 3.96 -12.32 9.42
N GLU A 93 4.41 -11.19 8.87
CA GLU A 93 3.76 -10.52 7.74
C GLU A 93 4.06 -11.20 6.39
N ASP A 94 5.00 -12.15 6.40
CA ASP A 94 5.36 -12.95 5.24
C ASP A 94 4.59 -14.27 5.20
N TYR A 95 3.67 -14.54 6.12
CA TYR A 95 2.79 -15.72 6.07
C TYR A 95 1.37 -15.35 5.64
N ARG A 96 0.72 -16.24 4.87
CA ARG A 96 -0.66 -16.05 4.39
C ARG A 96 -1.71 -16.55 5.35
N LEU A 97 -1.37 -17.60 6.10
CA LEU A 97 -2.30 -18.30 6.97
C LEU A 97 -1.62 -18.53 8.32
N PHE A 98 -2.41 -18.54 9.38
CA PHE A 98 -1.95 -18.88 10.73
C PHE A 98 -2.85 -19.95 11.32
N LEU A 99 -2.24 -20.90 12.03
CA LEU A 99 -2.93 -21.85 12.91
C LEU A 99 -2.36 -21.68 14.32
N GLY A 100 -3.08 -20.93 15.17
CA GLY A 100 -2.51 -20.44 16.41
C GLY A 100 -1.37 -19.45 16.11
N ASP A 101 -0.21 -19.67 16.73
CA ASP A 101 0.97 -18.83 16.55
C ASP A 101 1.90 -19.33 15.42
N GLU A 102 1.55 -20.43 14.75
CA GLU A 102 2.32 -20.99 13.65
C GLU A 102 1.88 -20.40 12.30
N GLY A 103 2.85 -19.83 11.57
CA GLY A 103 2.66 -19.28 10.22
C GLY A 103 2.77 -20.36 9.14
N PHE A 104 1.79 -20.38 8.25
CA PHE A 104 1.70 -21.29 7.11
C PHE A 104 1.67 -20.51 5.79
N MET A 105 2.13 -21.19 4.73
CA MET A 105 2.07 -20.69 3.36
C MET A 105 2.74 -19.32 3.22
N LYS A 106 4.06 -19.31 3.40
CA LYS A 106 4.90 -18.10 3.26
C LYS A 106 4.75 -17.50 1.86
N TYR A 107 4.69 -16.18 1.76
CA TYR A 107 4.79 -15.46 0.49
C TYR A 107 6.19 -15.64 -0.09
N ASN A 108 6.25 -15.75 -1.43
CA ASN A 108 7.54 -15.84 -2.15
C ASN A 108 8.32 -14.51 -2.16
N VAL A 109 7.63 -13.40 -1.93
CA VAL A 109 8.20 -12.05 -1.94
C VAL A 109 7.90 -11.42 -0.58
N PRO A 110 8.90 -11.01 0.21
CA PRO A 110 8.68 -10.46 1.56
C PRO A 110 8.10 -9.04 1.53
N LEU A 111 7.53 -8.57 2.65
CA LEU A 111 6.94 -7.22 2.75
C LEU A 111 7.95 -6.11 2.43
N SER A 112 9.21 -6.30 2.84
CA SER A 112 10.31 -5.36 2.56
C SER A 112 10.43 -5.00 1.08
N ASN A 113 10.20 -5.97 0.18
CA ASN A 113 10.27 -5.73 -1.26
C ASN A 113 9.13 -4.80 -1.73
N PHE A 114 7.92 -4.97 -1.20
CA PHE A 114 6.80 -4.10 -1.53
C PHE A 114 7.04 -2.68 -1.00
N VAL A 115 7.58 -2.54 0.22
CA VAL A 115 7.96 -1.23 0.77
C VAL A 115 8.98 -0.53 -0.11
N ALA A 116 10.02 -1.26 -0.57
CA ALA A 116 11.03 -0.72 -1.47
C ALA A 116 10.45 -0.28 -2.82
N ILE A 117 9.56 -1.08 -3.41
CA ILE A 117 8.85 -0.74 -4.66
C ILE A 117 8.03 0.54 -4.45
N ALA A 118 7.21 0.61 -3.41
CA ALA A 118 6.37 1.77 -3.13
C ALA A 118 7.22 3.04 -2.96
N LYS A 119 8.29 2.99 -2.15
CA LYS A 119 9.22 4.12 -1.96
C LYS A 119 9.89 4.54 -3.28
N LYS A 120 10.26 3.59 -4.15
CA LYS A 120 10.82 3.88 -5.47
C LYS A 120 9.82 4.61 -6.37
N MET A 121 8.53 4.26 -6.34
CA MET A 121 7.50 4.96 -7.11
C MET A 121 7.40 6.45 -6.71
N TYR A 122 7.50 6.76 -5.41
CA TYR A 122 7.54 8.15 -4.94
C TYR A 122 8.84 8.87 -5.33
N ALA A 123 9.99 8.19 -5.26
CA ALA A 123 11.27 8.78 -5.66
C ALA A 123 11.32 9.14 -7.16
N LEU A 124 10.81 8.24 -8.02
CA LEU A 124 10.71 8.50 -9.46
C LEU A 124 9.80 9.69 -9.77
N ARG A 125 8.72 9.87 -8.99
CA ARG A 125 7.84 11.03 -9.12
C ARG A 125 8.56 12.35 -8.83
N CYS A 126 9.43 12.42 -7.81
CA CYS A 126 10.24 13.60 -7.54
C CYS A 126 11.14 13.97 -8.72
N VAL A 127 11.78 12.98 -9.35
CA VAL A 127 12.65 13.21 -10.52
C VAL A 127 11.86 13.72 -11.72
N MET A 128 10.66 13.19 -11.96
CA MET A 128 9.80 13.65 -13.06
C MET A 128 9.27 15.08 -12.83
N ALA A 129 8.89 15.44 -11.60
CA ALA A 129 8.46 16.80 -11.27
C ALA A 129 9.57 17.84 -11.52
N GLN A 130 10.80 17.53 -11.09
CA GLN A 130 11.97 18.37 -11.34
C GLN A 130 12.34 18.49 -12.83
N ALA A 131 12.10 17.44 -13.63
CA ALA A 131 12.34 17.48 -15.07
C ALA A 131 11.28 18.26 -15.87
N GLN A 132 10.13 18.56 -15.24
CA GLN A 132 9.08 19.39 -15.81
C GLN A 132 9.33 20.88 -15.50
N GLU A 133 9.70 21.21 -14.26
CA GLU A 133 10.09 22.59 -13.86
C GLU A 133 11.34 23.11 -14.58
N ASN A 134 12.29 22.24 -14.95
CA ASN A 134 13.48 22.66 -15.71
C ASN A 134 13.22 22.83 -17.23
N ARG A 135 11.98 22.62 -17.69
CA ARG A 135 11.57 22.77 -19.09
C ARG A 135 10.64 23.97 -19.32
N ASP A 136 10.16 24.61 -18.26
CA ASP A 136 9.38 25.84 -18.28
C ASP A 136 10.27 27.05 -17.92
#